data_AF-A0A7Y6QC31-F1
#
_entry.id   AF-A0A7Y6QC31-F1
#
_cell.length_a   1.000
_cell.length_b   1.000
_cell.length_c   1.000
_cell.angle_alpha   90.00
_cell.angle_beta   90.00
_cell.angle_gamma   90.00
#
_symmetry.space_group_name_H-M   'P 1'
#
loop_
_entity.id
_entity.type
_entity.pdbx_description
1 polymer ?
#
loop_
_entity_poly.entity_id
_entity_poly.type
_entity_poly.pdbx_seq_one_letter_code
_entity_poly.pdbx_strand_id
1 'polypeptide(L)'
;MARKSIEQRIAELEVRKKMLQARLGKQERVQDTRRKILIGALVLHRLEHSKDLVFTRSLREWLRQELPGFLVRDADKALFDDVLGQPDATESGGRAE
;
A
#
# COMPACT_ATOMS: atom_id res chain seq x y z
N MET A 1 31.08 44.39 -11.38
CA MET A 1 30.13 43.34 -10.98
C MET A 1 30.08 43.29 -9.46
N ALA A 2 29.08 43.93 -8.83
CA ALA A 2 28.97 43.97 -7.38
C ALA A 2 28.82 42.55 -6.82
N ARG A 3 29.75 42.11 -5.97
CA ARG A 3 29.63 40.83 -5.26
C ARG A 3 28.41 40.91 -4.34
N LYS A 4 27.49 39.95 -4.46
CA LYS A 4 26.37 39.77 -3.53
C LYS A 4 26.91 39.69 -2.09
N SER A 5 26.20 40.29 -1.14
CA SER A 5 26.58 40.21 0.27
C SER A 5 26.52 38.74 0.74
N ILE A 6 27.29 38.42 1.79
CA ILE A 6 27.32 37.07 2.36
C ILE A 6 25.89 36.65 2.79
N GLU A 7 25.12 37.57 3.36
CA GLU A 7 23.72 37.36 3.75
C GLU A 7 22.83 36.99 2.57
N GLN A 8 22.96 37.70 1.44
CA GLN A 8 22.20 37.37 0.22
C GLN A 8 22.52 35.96 -0.29
N ARG A 9 23.79 35.55 -0.20
CA ARG A 9 24.22 34.21 -0.60
C ARG A 9 23.71 33.13 0.35
N ILE A 10 23.69 33.39 1.66
CA ILE A 10 23.10 32.49 2.66
C ILE A 10 21.59 32.33 2.40
N ALA A 11 20.87 33.42 2.20
CA ALA A 11 19.43 33.40 1.88
C ALA A 11 19.14 32.60 0.60
N GLU A 12 19.95 32.77 -0.46
CA GLU A 12 19.82 32.00 -1.70
C GLU A 12 20.05 30.50 -1.49
N LEU A 13 21.03 30.13 -0.66
CA LEU A 13 21.31 28.72 -0.35
C LEU A 13 20.18 28.10 0.49
N GLU A 14 19.62 28.83 1.44
CA GLU A 14 18.49 28.37 2.24
C GLU A 14 17.23 28.13 1.39
N VAL A 15 16.93 29.04 0.46
CA VAL A 15 15.82 28.88 -0.48
C VAL A 15 16.03 27.65 -1.36
N ARG A 16 17.23 27.45 -1.89
CA ARG A 16 17.57 26.24 -2.68
C ARG A 16 17.44 24.97 -1.86
N LYS A 17 17.92 24.97 -0.62
CA LYS A 17 17.78 23.82 0.31
C LYS A 17 16.30 23.47 0.52
N LYS A 18 15.45 24.46 0.84
CA LYS A 18 14.01 24.25 1.03
C LYS A 18 13.34 23.67 -0.21
N MET A 19 13.67 24.18 -1.41
CA MET A 19 13.15 23.64 -2.66
C MET A 19 13.56 22.18 -2.91
N LEU A 20 14.83 21.85 -2.67
CA LEU A 20 15.33 20.48 -2.83
C LEU A 20 14.67 19.52 -1.83
N GLN A 21 14.52 19.93 -0.57
CA GLN A 21 13.83 19.13 0.45
C GLN A 21 12.36 18.90 0.10
N ALA A 22 11.65 19.93 -0.39
CA ALA A 22 10.27 19.79 -0.84
C ALA A 22 10.14 18.81 -2.02
N ARG A 23 11.09 18.85 -2.96
CA ARG A 23 11.11 17.92 -4.10
C ARG A 23 11.41 16.49 -3.66
N LEU A 24 12.35 16.30 -2.75
CA LEU A 24 12.67 14.99 -2.19
C LEU A 24 11.45 14.40 -1.47
N GLY A 25 10.82 15.16 -0.58
CA GLY A 25 9.62 14.70 0.14
C GLY A 25 8.45 14.37 -0.80
N LYS A 26 8.33 15.05 -1.95
CA LYS A 26 7.36 14.67 -2.99
C LYS A 26 7.71 13.33 -3.62
N GLN A 27 8.97 13.09 -3.95
CA GLN A 27 9.42 11.82 -4.54
C GLN A 27 9.24 10.65 -3.57
N GLU A 28 9.57 10.84 -2.30
CA GLU A 28 9.40 9.82 -1.25
C GLU A 28 7.94 9.41 -1.11
N ARG A 29 7.01 10.38 -1.08
CA ARG A 29 5.57 10.08 -1.04
C ARG A 29 5.11 9.30 -2.28
N VAL A 30 5.56 9.69 -3.48
CA VAL A 30 5.22 8.96 -4.71
C VAL A 30 5.73 7.52 -4.67
N GLN A 31 6.98 7.32 -4.22
CA GLN A 31 7.54 5.99 -4.09
C GLN A 31 6.83 5.16 -3.01
N ASP A 32 6.49 5.76 -1.87
CA ASP A 32 5.78 5.09 -0.79
C ASP A 32 4.37 4.66 -1.23
N THR A 33 3.62 5.54 -1.90
CA THR A 33 2.32 5.19 -2.50
C THR A 33 2.48 4.05 -3.50
N ARG A 34 3.48 4.12 -4.39
CA ARG A 34 3.72 3.06 -5.38
C ARG A 34 4.06 1.73 -4.72
N ARG A 35 4.91 1.73 -3.70
CA ARG A 35 5.30 0.53 -2.93
C ARG A 35 4.07 -0.10 -2.26
N LYS A 36 3.25 0.70 -1.58
CA LYS A 36 2.02 0.24 -0.92
C LYS A 36 1.04 -0.39 -1.92
N ILE A 37 0.83 0.27 -3.07
CA ILE A 37 -0.04 -0.26 -4.13
C ILE A 37 0.49 -1.58 -4.68
N LEU A 38 1.79 -1.66 -4.99
CA LEU A 38 2.37 -2.88 -5.57
C LEU A 38 2.30 -4.07 -4.62
N ILE A 39 2.57 -3.85 -3.32
CA ILE A 39 2.44 -4.90 -2.31
C ILE A 39 0.98 -5.35 -2.20
N GLY A 40 0.03 -4.40 -2.13
CA GLY A 40 -1.39 -4.72 -2.09
C GLY A 40 -1.85 -5.52 -3.31
N ALA A 41 -1.46 -5.10 -4.52
CA ALA A 41 -1.80 -5.79 -5.76
C ALA A 41 -1.24 -7.22 -5.80
N LEU A 42 -0.02 -7.44 -5.30
CA LEU A 42 0.57 -8.79 -5.20
C LEU A 42 -0.22 -9.69 -4.25
N VAL A 43 -0.62 -9.16 -3.09
CA VAL A 43 -1.42 -9.91 -2.11
C VAL A 43 -2.78 -10.29 -2.69
N LEU A 44 -3.48 -9.34 -3.34
CA LEU A 44 -4.76 -9.62 -4.01
C LEU A 44 -4.62 -10.68 -5.11
N HIS A 45 -3.62 -10.51 -5.99
CA HIS A 45 -3.33 -11.50 -7.03
C HIS A 45 -3.07 -12.89 -6.45
N ARG A 46 -2.37 -12.97 -5.30
CA ARG A 46 -2.12 -14.24 -4.61
C ARG A 46 -3.39 -14.83 -4.01
N LEU A 47 -4.31 -14.02 -3.48
CA LEU A 47 -5.60 -14.52 -2.99
C LEU A 47 -6.48 -15.10 -4.09
N GLU A 48 -6.40 -14.56 -5.31
CA GLU A 48 -7.24 -14.98 -6.44
C GLU A 48 -6.64 -16.13 -7.27
N HIS A 49 -5.32 -16.15 -7.49
CA HIS A 49 -4.68 -17.01 -8.49
C HIS A 49 -3.71 -18.06 -7.93
N SER A 50 -3.54 -18.13 -6.60
CA SER A 50 -2.55 -19.03 -6.01
C SER A 50 -3.00 -20.50 -6.04
N LYS A 51 -2.11 -21.35 -6.54
CA LYS A 51 -2.27 -22.82 -6.54
C LYS A 51 -2.03 -23.45 -5.16
N ASP A 52 -1.47 -22.69 -4.22
CA ASP A 52 -1.23 -23.13 -2.85
C ASP A 52 -2.40 -22.72 -1.96
N LEU A 53 -3.33 -23.66 -1.76
CA LEU A 53 -4.55 -23.45 -1.01
C LEU A 53 -4.28 -23.24 0.49
N VAL A 54 -3.26 -23.89 1.05
CA VAL A 54 -2.93 -23.79 2.48
C VAL A 54 -2.41 -22.39 2.80
N PHE A 55 -1.44 -21.91 2.01
CA PHE A 55 -0.92 -20.56 2.18
C PHE A 55 -1.99 -19.49 1.98
N THR A 56 -2.86 -19.68 0.98
CA THR A 56 -3.93 -18.71 0.65
C THR A 56 -4.98 -18.63 1.76
N ARG A 57 -5.37 -19.76 2.35
CA ARG A 57 -6.27 -19.80 3.51
C ARG A 57 -5.66 -19.11 4.73
N SER A 58 -4.42 -19.45 5.08
CA SER A 58 -3.72 -18.82 6.20
C SER A 58 -3.54 -17.31 6.01
N LEU A 59 -3.25 -16.87 4.78
CA LEU A 59 -3.13 -15.45 4.44
C LEU A 59 -4.47 -14.72 4.56
N ARG A 60 -5.56 -15.34 4.08
CA ARG A 60 -6.92 -14.79 4.20
C ARG A 60 -7.34 -14.65 5.66
N GLU A 61 -7.06 -15.66 6.48
CA GLU A 61 -7.38 -15.63 7.90
C GLU A 61 -6.57 -14.55 8.64
N TRP A 62 -5.27 -14.48 8.38
CA TRP A 62 -4.42 -13.42 8.92
C TRP A 62 -4.92 -12.02 8.52
N LEU A 63 -5.31 -11.82 7.26
CA LEU A 63 -5.87 -10.55 6.79
C LEU A 63 -7.19 -10.19 7.48
N ARG A 64 -8.08 -11.16 7.73
CA ARG A 64 -9.32 -10.91 8.49
C ARG A 64 -9.07 -10.45 9.92
N GLN A 65 -7.99 -10.92 10.55
CA GLN A 65 -7.64 -10.54 11.92
C GLN A 65 -6.96 -9.16 11.98
N GLU A 66 -6.05 -8.86 11.06
CA GLU A 66 -5.23 -7.65 11.10
C GLU A 66 -5.88 -6.44 10.39
N LEU A 67 -6.62 -6.63 9.28
CA LEU A 67 -7.21 -5.51 8.53
C LEU A 67 -8.21 -4.67 9.35
N PRO A 68 -9.09 -5.24 10.19
CA PRO A 68 -9.97 -4.44 11.04
C PRO A 68 -9.23 -3.53 12.02
N GLY A 69 -8.03 -3.93 12.46
CA GLY A 69 -7.15 -3.10 13.30
C GLY A 69 -6.37 -2.05 12.52
N PHE A 70 -6.06 -2.33 11.24
CA PHE A 70 -5.36 -1.40 10.35
C PHE A 70 -6.28 -0.36 9.70
N LEU A 71 -7.52 -0.73 9.38
CA LEU A 71 -8.50 0.12 8.71
C LEU A 71 -9.33 0.90 9.73
N VAL A 72 -9.14 2.22 9.73
CA VAL A 72 -9.82 3.12 10.66
C VAL A 72 -11.25 3.45 10.20
N ARG A 73 -11.53 3.42 8.89
CA ARG A 73 -12.82 3.84 8.31
C ARG A 73 -13.64 2.65 7.88
N ASP A 74 -14.93 2.66 8.21
CA ASP A 74 -15.84 1.56 7.85
C ASP A 74 -16.06 1.46 6.33
N ALA A 75 -16.00 2.58 5.61
CA ALA A 75 -16.04 2.59 4.15
C ALA A 75 -14.84 1.83 3.54
N ASP A 76 -13.66 1.91 4.15
CA ASP A 76 -12.49 1.19 3.69
C ASP A 76 -12.60 -0.31 4.00
N LYS A 77 -13.20 -0.68 5.15
CA LYS A 77 -13.46 -2.08 5.52
C LYS A 77 -14.38 -2.78 4.51
N ALA A 78 -15.46 -2.11 4.11
CA ALA A 78 -16.43 -2.63 3.16
C ALA A 78 -15.81 -3.01 1.80
N LEU A 79 -14.71 -2.37 1.39
CA LEU A 79 -14.01 -2.69 0.14
C LEU A 79 -13.33 -4.08 0.16
N PHE A 80 -13.12 -4.66 1.33
CA PHE A 80 -12.44 -5.96 1.48
C PHE A 80 -13.40 -7.11 1.79
N ASP A 81 -14.69 -6.84 2.01
CA ASP A 81 -15.69 -7.85 2.36
C ASP A 81 -15.87 -8.88 1.23
N ASP A 82 -15.81 -8.48 -0.03
CA ASP A 82 -15.90 -9.43 -1.15
C ASP A 82 -14.66 -10.33 -1.26
N VAL A 83 -13.49 -9.76 -0.99
CA VAL A 83 -12.20 -10.47 -1.10
C VAL A 83 -11.99 -11.40 0.09
N LEU A 84 -12.38 -10.99 1.30
CA LEU A 84 -12.20 -11.74 2.53
C LEU A 84 -13.43 -12.55 2.92
N GLY A 85 -14.62 -12.19 2.49
CA GLY A 85 -15.89 -12.80 2.92
C GLY A 85 -16.26 -14.08 2.20
N GLN A 86 -15.63 -14.42 1.06
CA GLN A 86 -15.90 -15.71 0.43
C GLN A 86 -15.39 -16.85 1.33
N PRO A 87 -16.28 -17.72 1.84
CA PRO A 87 -15.85 -19.02 2.33
C PRO A 87 -15.28 -19.78 1.13
N ASP A 88 -14.25 -20.59 1.34
CA ASP A 88 -13.65 -21.41 0.30
C ASP A 88 -14.75 -22.11 -0.50
N ALA A 89 -15.03 -21.64 -1.72
CA ALA A 89 -15.88 -22.34 -2.67
C ALA A 89 -15.08 -23.53 -3.22
N THR A 90 -14.77 -24.47 -2.34
CA THR A 90 -14.20 -25.77 -2.65
C THR A 90 -14.86 -26.82 -1.76
N GLU A 91 -16.20 -26.77 -1.68
CA GLU A 91 -17.05 -27.92 -1.40
C GLU A 91 -18.23 -27.90 -2.39
N SER A 92 -17.93 -27.99 -3.68
CA SER A 92 -18.91 -28.42 -4.70
C SER A 92 -18.31 -29.50 -5.59
N GLY A 93 -17.82 -30.56 -4.94
CA GLY A 93 -17.47 -31.84 -5.53
C GLY A 93 -18.41 -32.95 -5.07
N GLY A 94 -19.69 -32.64 -4.87
CA GLY A 94 -20.75 -33.62 -4.61
C GLY A 94 -21.57 -33.87 -5.87
N ARG A 95 -21.21 -34.88 -6.65
CA ARG A 95 -22.08 -35.55 -7.64
C ARG A 95 -21.50 -36.96 -7.85
N ALA A 96 -21.98 -37.94 -7.09
CA ALA A 96 -23.09 -38.81 -7.47
C ALA A 96 -22.80 -39.60 -8.75
N GLU A 97 -22.17 -40.77 -8.60
CA GLU A 97 -22.60 -42.11 -9.08
C GLU A 97 -21.64 -43.19 -8.56
#